data_AF-Q49237-F1
#
_entry.id   AF-Q49237-F1
#
_cell.length_a   1.000
_cell.length_b   1.000
_cell.length_c   1.000
_cell.angle_alpha   90.00
_cell.angle_beta   90.00
_cell.angle_gamma   90.00
#
_symmetry.space_group_name_H-M   'P 1'
#
loop_
_entity.id
_entity.type
_entity.pdbx_description
1 polymer ?
#
loop_
_entity_poly.entity_id
_entity_poly.type
_entity_poly.pdbx_seq_one_letter_code
_entity_poly.pdbx_strand_id
1 'polypeptide(L)'
;GCSQREFGSGSNWFFWSHPKLQKDSPMKDSSKQGEKLSETTASSMSGMATSPRKALKIEVEKGSSGSDTLTKSDFAKKPLKHKENSGTEVKLDAQKDFAGEKPESHVN
;
A
#
# COMPACT_ATOMS: atom_id res chain seq x y z
N GLY A 1 20.74 44.26 11.59
CA GLY A 1 20.94 44.80 10.23
C GLY A 1 21.03 43.65 9.27
N CYS A 2 20.04 43.47 8.41
CA CYS A 2 20.08 42.48 7.35
C CYS A 2 20.67 43.15 6.11
N SER A 3 21.91 42.82 5.76
CA SER A 3 22.55 43.34 4.57
C SER A 3 21.99 42.59 3.36
N GLN A 4 21.08 43.21 2.63
CA GLN A 4 20.68 42.76 1.30
C GLN A 4 21.91 42.81 0.39
N ARG A 5 22.23 41.69 -0.25
CA ARG A 5 23.19 41.60 -1.35
C ARG A 5 22.37 41.25 -2.58
N GLU A 6 22.28 42.18 -3.52
CA GLU A 6 21.61 41.97 -4.80
C GLU A 6 22.35 40.92 -5.62
N PHE A 7 21.61 39.96 -6.21
CA PHE A 7 22.06 39.19 -7.35
C PHE A 7 20.86 38.78 -8.22
N GLY A 8 20.88 39.27 -9.48
CA GLY A 8 20.71 38.44 -10.67
C GLY A 8 19.33 37.85 -10.98
N SER A 9 18.78 38.31 -12.10
CA SER A 9 17.75 37.64 -12.92
C SER A 9 17.94 36.11 -12.98
N GLY A 10 16.86 35.37 -12.68
CA GLY A 10 16.66 34.02 -13.18
C GLY A 10 16.36 32.96 -12.13
N SER A 11 15.39 32.10 -12.47
CA SER A 11 15.03 30.83 -11.82
C SER A 11 13.96 30.94 -10.73
N ASN A 12 12.74 30.55 -11.10
CA ASN A 12 11.67 30.19 -10.18
C ASN A 12 12.12 28.97 -9.35
N TRP A 13 12.50 29.18 -8.09
CA TRP A 13 12.92 28.10 -7.19
C TRP A 13 11.69 27.34 -6.70
N PHE A 14 11.22 26.36 -7.48
CA PHE A 14 10.20 25.44 -7.01
C PHE A 14 10.86 24.35 -6.15
N PHE A 15 10.98 24.63 -4.85
CA PHE A 15 11.52 23.68 -3.88
C PHE A 15 10.45 22.59 -3.63
N TRP A 16 10.63 21.42 -4.25
CA TRP A 16 9.73 20.28 -4.01
C TRP A 16 10.14 19.58 -2.72
N SER A 17 9.25 19.56 -1.72
CA SER A 17 9.56 19.03 -0.39
C SER A 17 9.65 17.49 -0.33
N HIS A 18 9.16 16.78 -1.34
CA HIS A 18 9.02 15.31 -1.31
C HIS A 18 9.53 14.59 -2.57
N PRO A 19 10.78 14.79 -3.02
CA PRO A 19 11.31 14.13 -4.21
C PRO A 19 11.61 12.63 -3.99
N LYS A 20 11.87 12.21 -2.74
CA LYS A 20 12.16 10.82 -2.36
C LYS A 20 10.96 10.03 -1.85
N LEU A 21 9.80 10.68 -1.66
CA LEU A 21 8.61 10.01 -1.14
C LEU A 21 7.86 9.30 -2.26
N GLN A 22 7.70 7.98 -2.12
CA GLN A 22 6.79 7.19 -2.95
C GLN A 22 5.34 7.54 -2.56
N LYS A 23 4.74 8.52 -3.25
CA LYS A 23 3.50 9.19 -2.82
C LYS A 23 2.24 8.75 -3.55
N ASP A 24 2.37 7.97 -4.63
CA ASP A 24 1.22 7.57 -5.42
C ASP A 24 0.45 6.44 -4.73
N SER A 25 -0.83 6.70 -4.44
CA SER A 25 -1.74 5.73 -3.83
C SER A 25 -1.94 4.49 -4.73
N PRO A 26 -2.12 3.29 -4.15
CA PRO A 26 -2.41 2.08 -4.90
C PRO A 26 -3.74 2.19 -5.66
N MET A 27 -3.87 1.40 -6.72
CA MET A 27 -5.05 1.39 -7.58
C MET A 27 -5.77 0.05 -7.56
N LYS A 28 -7.03 0.04 -8.00
CA LYS A 28 -7.81 -1.19 -8.20
C LYS A 28 -7.05 -2.12 -9.14
N ASP A 29 -6.90 -3.38 -8.74
CA ASP A 29 -6.42 -4.44 -9.62
C ASP A 29 -7.61 -5.08 -10.34
N SER A 30 -7.84 -4.68 -11.59
CA SER A 30 -8.93 -5.22 -12.39
C SER A 30 -8.79 -6.72 -12.69
N SER A 31 -7.57 -7.28 -12.62
CA SER A 31 -7.33 -8.72 -12.83
C SER A 31 -7.72 -9.56 -11.63
N LYS A 32 -7.78 -8.96 -10.43
CA LYS A 32 -8.02 -9.64 -9.16
C LYS A 32 -9.34 -9.25 -8.48
N GLN A 33 -10.34 -8.86 -9.26
CA GLN A 33 -11.65 -8.48 -8.68
C GLN A 33 -12.33 -9.63 -7.93
N GLY A 34 -12.03 -10.89 -8.28
CA GLY A 34 -12.48 -12.07 -7.54
C GLY A 34 -11.88 -12.21 -6.14
N GLU A 35 -10.81 -11.47 -5.82
CA GLU A 35 -10.22 -11.41 -4.49
C GLU A 35 -10.92 -10.39 -3.57
N LYS A 36 -11.99 -9.72 -4.01
CA LYS A 36 -12.79 -8.91 -3.08
C LYS A 36 -13.45 -9.81 -2.04
N LEU A 37 -13.43 -9.36 -0.79
CA LEU A 37 -14.18 -10.01 0.29
C LEU A 37 -15.68 -9.96 0.00
N SER A 38 -16.37 -11.04 0.33
CA SER A 38 -17.81 -11.15 0.11
C SER A 38 -18.59 -10.67 1.34
N GLU A 39 -19.81 -10.22 1.12
CA GLU A 39 -20.74 -9.86 2.19
C GLU A 39 -21.27 -11.12 2.90
N THR A 40 -21.56 -11.01 4.20
CA THR A 40 -22.21 -12.08 4.97
C THR A 40 -23.68 -12.22 4.54
N THR A 41 -24.12 -13.44 4.21
CA THR A 41 -25.49 -13.71 3.74
C THR A 41 -26.56 -13.43 4.80
N ALA A 42 -26.27 -13.77 6.07
CA ALA A 42 -27.16 -13.54 7.20
C ALA A 42 -26.35 -13.38 8.50
N SER A 43 -26.94 -12.69 9.48
CA SER A 43 -26.38 -12.58 10.83
C SER A 43 -27.00 -13.67 11.71
N SER A 44 -26.21 -14.27 12.60
CA SER A 44 -26.74 -15.19 13.63
C SER A 44 -27.62 -14.41 14.61
N MET A 45 -28.89 -14.80 14.74
CA MET A 45 -29.87 -14.05 15.52
C MET A 45 -29.99 -14.61 16.95
N SER A 46 -29.42 -13.90 17.93
CA SER A 46 -29.64 -14.12 19.37
C SER A 46 -30.05 -12.83 20.12
N GLY A 47 -30.46 -11.78 19.39
CA GLY A 47 -30.84 -10.48 19.95
C GLY A 47 -31.92 -9.75 19.13
N MET A 48 -32.45 -8.64 19.67
CA MET A 48 -33.66 -7.95 19.18
C MET A 48 -33.37 -6.75 18.25
N ALA A 49 -32.13 -6.25 18.19
CA ALA A 49 -31.75 -5.09 17.37
C ALA A 49 -31.38 -5.49 15.94
N THR A 50 -31.84 -4.71 14.95
CA THR A 50 -31.56 -4.95 13.52
C THR A 50 -31.01 -3.69 12.85
N SER A 51 -30.17 -3.89 11.83
CA SER A 51 -29.60 -2.81 11.00
C SER A 51 -29.51 -3.26 9.55
N PRO A 52 -29.74 -2.36 8.56
CA PRO A 52 -29.56 -2.68 7.16
C PRO A 52 -28.08 -2.88 6.77
N ARG A 53 -27.12 -2.43 7.59
CA ARG A 53 -25.68 -2.60 7.32
C ARG A 53 -25.25 -4.04 7.61
N LYS A 54 -24.49 -4.66 6.70
CA LYS A 54 -23.94 -6.02 6.82
C LYS A 54 -22.42 -6.00 7.02
N ALA A 55 -21.88 -7.15 7.42
CA ALA A 55 -20.44 -7.38 7.59
C ALA A 55 -19.84 -8.08 6.36
N LEU A 56 -18.50 -8.04 6.25
CA LEU A 56 -17.74 -8.84 5.28
C LEU A 56 -17.29 -10.14 5.95
N LYS A 57 -17.29 -11.24 5.20
CA LYS A 57 -16.78 -12.53 5.67
C LYS A 57 -15.29 -12.70 5.34
N ILE A 58 -14.58 -13.33 6.27
CA ILE A 58 -13.19 -13.79 6.11
C ILE A 58 -13.19 -15.29 6.39
N GLU A 59 -12.90 -16.09 5.39
CA GLU A 59 -12.79 -17.55 5.53
C GLU A 59 -11.32 -17.99 5.50
N VAL A 60 -10.92 -18.73 6.54
CA VAL A 60 -9.62 -19.37 6.65
C VAL A 60 -9.83 -20.83 7.01
N GLU A 61 -9.44 -21.73 6.13
CA GLU A 61 -9.62 -23.17 6.32
C GLU A 61 -8.31 -23.88 6.03
N LYS A 62 -7.88 -24.72 6.98
CA LYS A 62 -6.69 -25.54 6.81
C LYS A 62 -6.98 -26.64 5.80
N GLY A 63 -6.04 -26.87 4.89
CA GLY A 63 -6.08 -28.04 4.01
C GLY A 63 -5.93 -29.35 4.78
N SER A 64 -5.89 -30.46 4.04
CA SER A 64 -5.62 -31.77 4.63
C SER A 64 -4.26 -31.78 5.35
N SER A 65 -4.12 -32.63 6.36
CA SER A 65 -2.89 -32.76 7.13
C SER A 65 -1.70 -33.08 6.23
N GLY A 66 -0.77 -32.14 6.09
CA GLY A 66 0.49 -32.32 5.33
C GLY A 66 0.70 -31.36 4.15
N SER A 67 -0.26 -30.50 3.80
CA SER A 67 -0.05 -29.45 2.79
C SER A 67 0.29 -28.10 3.42
N ASP A 68 1.28 -27.40 2.85
CA ASP A 68 1.63 -26.01 3.21
C ASP A 68 0.57 -24.98 2.79
N THR A 69 -0.51 -25.44 2.14
CA THR A 69 -1.57 -24.61 1.58
C THR A 69 -2.85 -24.66 2.41
N LEU A 70 -3.52 -23.51 2.46
CA LEU A 70 -4.86 -23.37 3.04
C LEU A 70 -5.91 -23.56 1.95
N THR A 71 -6.99 -24.26 2.27
CA THR A 71 -8.16 -24.38 1.37
C THR A 71 -8.85 -23.03 1.18
N LYS A 72 -8.85 -22.19 2.23
CA LYS A 72 -9.31 -20.79 2.18
C LYS A 72 -8.31 -19.90 2.91
N SER A 73 -7.99 -18.75 2.32
CA SER A 73 -7.00 -17.80 2.84
C SER A 73 -7.41 -16.35 2.53
N ASP A 74 -8.57 -15.94 3.05
CA ASP A 74 -9.15 -14.64 2.70
C ASP A 74 -8.33 -13.43 3.17
N PHE A 75 -7.47 -13.60 4.18
CA PHE A 75 -6.52 -12.55 4.58
C PHE A 75 -5.42 -12.28 3.55
N ALA A 76 -5.11 -13.25 2.69
CA ALA A 76 -4.09 -13.10 1.65
C ALA A 76 -4.63 -12.45 0.37
N LYS A 77 -5.96 -12.33 0.23
CA LYS A 77 -6.61 -11.68 -0.92
C LYS A 77 -6.14 -10.23 -1.05
N LYS A 78 -5.68 -9.83 -2.24
CA LYS A 78 -5.12 -8.49 -2.49
C LYS A 78 -5.67 -7.90 -3.80
N PRO A 79 -6.92 -7.38 -3.79
CA PRO A 79 -7.58 -6.82 -4.98
C PRO A 79 -7.06 -5.42 -5.39
N LEU A 80 -5.95 -4.96 -4.81
CA LEU A 80 -5.30 -3.67 -5.09
C LEU A 80 -3.85 -3.90 -5.51
N LYS A 81 -3.36 -3.09 -6.44
CA LYS A 81 -1.97 -3.11 -6.90
C LYS A 81 -1.30 -1.75 -6.79
N HIS A 82 0.02 -1.74 -6.83
CA HIS A 82 0.80 -0.50 -6.85
C HIS A 82 0.41 0.34 -8.07
N LYS A 83 0.54 1.66 -7.94
CA LYS A 83 0.40 2.55 -9.08
C LYS A 83 1.56 2.28 -10.04
N GLU A 84 1.25 2.17 -11.32
CA GLU A 84 2.26 2.19 -12.37
C GLU A 84 2.43 3.63 -12.85
N ASN A 85 3.68 4.11 -12.83
CA ASN A 85 4.07 5.39 -13.40
C ASN A 85 5.16 5.15 -14.44
N SER A 86 4.82 5.33 -15.72
CA SER A 86 5.76 5.25 -16.84
C SER A 86 6.57 3.94 -16.88
N GLY A 87 5.91 2.81 -16.60
CA GLY A 87 6.53 1.47 -16.61
C GLY A 87 7.27 1.07 -15.33
N THR A 88 7.31 1.94 -14.31
CA THR A 88 7.85 1.63 -12.98
C THR A 88 6.72 1.58 -11.94
N GLU A 89 6.72 0.57 -11.07
CA GLU A 89 5.80 0.50 -9.95
C GLU A 89 6.23 1.47 -8.85
N VAL A 90 5.28 2.26 -8.35
CA VAL A 90 5.47 3.14 -7.19
C VAL A 90 5.33 2.30 -5.92
N LYS A 91 6.47 1.78 -5.47
CA LYS A 91 6.64 0.95 -4.28
C LYS A 91 8.01 1.25 -3.66
N LEU A 92 8.20 0.83 -2.42
CA LEU A 92 9.50 0.87 -1.77
C LEU A 92 10.38 -0.23 -2.37
N ASP A 93 11.50 0.16 -2.98
CA ASP A 93 12.48 -0.71 -3.61
C ASP A 93 13.86 -0.28 -3.15
N ALA A 94 14.38 -0.96 -2.13
CA ALA A 94 15.63 -0.57 -1.47
C ALA A 94 16.83 -0.52 -2.43
N GLN A 95 16.82 -1.32 -3.51
CA GLN A 95 17.90 -1.30 -4.50
C GLN A 95 17.89 -0.02 -5.32
N LYS A 96 16.72 0.60 -5.53
CA LYS A 96 16.57 1.84 -6.29
C LYS A 96 16.57 3.07 -5.39
N ASP A 97 15.87 3.00 -4.26
CA ASP A 97 15.69 4.12 -3.34
C ASP A 97 17.00 4.49 -2.60
N PHE A 98 17.93 3.54 -2.44
CA PHE A 98 19.21 3.73 -1.74
C PHE A 98 20.45 3.42 -2.62
N ALA A 99 20.29 3.43 -3.95
CA ALA A 99 21.41 3.18 -4.86
C ALA A 99 22.52 4.23 -4.66
N GLY A 100 23.66 3.81 -4.10
CA GLY A 100 24.84 4.67 -3.87
C GLY A 100 25.05 5.12 -2.42
N GLU A 101 24.15 4.75 -1.48
CA GLU A 101 24.41 4.94 -0.06
C GLU A 101 25.32 3.81 0.44
N LYS A 102 26.61 4.12 0.65
CA LYS A 102 27.53 3.22 1.35
C LYS A 102 26.99 3.03 2.78
N PRO A 103 26.96 1.82 3.35
CA PRO A 103 26.61 1.66 4.75
C PRO A 103 27.62 2.48 5.57
N GLU A 104 27.16 3.57 6.18
CA GLU A 104 27.96 4.26 7.20
C GLU A 104 28.07 3.30 8.39
N SER A 105 29.17 2.54 8.42
CA SER A 105 29.61 1.89 9.63
C SER A 105 29.90 3.00 10.63
N HIS A 106 28.96 3.29 11.52
CA HIS A 106 29.24 3.98 12.77
C HIS A 106 30.26 3.14 13.55
N VAL A 107 31.53 3.52 13.42
CA VAL A 107 32.59 3.09 14.33
C VAL A 107 32.39 3.92 15.60
N ASN A 108 32.06 3.24 16.70
CA ASN A 108 32.10 3.81 18.04
C ASN A 108 33.54 4.09 18.46
#